data_AF-A0A2H0LP44-F1
#
_entry.id   AF-A0A2H0LP44-F1
#
_cell.length_a   1.000
_cell.length_b   1.000
_cell.length_c   1.000
_cell.angle_alpha   90.00
_cell.angle_beta   90.00
_cell.angle_gamma   90.00
#
_symmetry.space_group_name_H-M   'P 1'
#
loop_
_entity.id
_entity.type
_entity.pdbx_description
1 polymer ?
#
loop_
_entity_poly.entity_id
_entity_poly.type
_entity_poly.pdbx_seq_one_letter_code
_entity_poly.pdbx_strand_id
1 'polypeptide(L)'
;MLKLKRTRAQEHKSTSAPVTGQKYTLVTCVLVTCVLVMACASTPKKIPVIYDVKPTDPYEVIGIVETKTEWHGLQWAWFWWHYMPWQSAIYKKHNEALIKKAQKLGADAVINITYFPKRQGAQGEAIRFK
;
A
#
# COMPACT_ATOMS: atom_id res chain seq x y z
N MET A 1 11.68 24.57 23.51
CA MET A 1 11.27 25.67 22.61
C MET A 1 12.08 25.57 21.31
N LEU A 2 11.47 25.03 20.26
CA LEU A 2 12.03 25.02 18.91
C LEU A 2 10.96 25.60 17.97
N LYS A 3 11.30 26.73 17.35
CA LYS A 3 10.44 27.56 16.51
C LYS A 3 10.20 26.87 15.16
N LEU A 4 8.98 26.39 14.90
CA LEU A 4 8.57 25.95 13.57
C LEU A 4 8.12 27.14 12.73
N LYS A 5 8.85 27.36 11.63
CA LYS A 5 8.70 28.45 10.67
C LYS A 5 7.48 28.15 9.78
N ARG A 6 6.46 29.01 9.81
CA ARG A 6 5.30 28.98 8.90
C ARG A 6 5.77 29.05 7.44
N THR A 7 5.52 28.03 6.64
CA THR A 7 5.60 28.12 5.18
C THR A 7 4.33 28.74 4.65
N ARG A 8 4.51 29.82 3.89
CA ARG A 8 3.47 30.67 3.30
C ARG A 8 2.69 29.93 2.22
N ALA A 9 1.41 30.30 2.11
CA ALA A 9 0.57 30.10 0.95
C ALA A 9 1.30 30.54 -0.32
N GLN A 10 1.38 29.66 -1.32
CA GLN A 10 1.78 30.07 -2.66
C GLN A 10 0.64 30.88 -3.27
N GLU A 11 0.92 32.15 -3.51
CA GLU A 11 0.09 33.05 -4.30
C GLU A 11 -0.12 32.46 -5.70
N HIS A 12 -1.38 32.45 -6.13
CA HIS A 12 -1.78 32.18 -7.50
C HIS A 12 -1.09 33.17 -8.44
N LYS A 13 -0.15 32.68 -9.27
CA LYS A 13 0.31 33.41 -10.45
C LYS A 13 -0.68 33.19 -11.58
N SER A 14 -1.57 34.17 -11.76
CA SER A 14 -2.38 34.35 -12.96
C SER A 14 -1.47 34.81 -14.11
N THR A 15 -0.89 33.86 -14.85
CA THR A 15 -0.24 34.18 -16.13
C THR A 15 -1.29 34.21 -17.22
N SER A 16 -1.59 35.42 -17.68
CA SER A 16 -2.40 35.76 -18.84
C SER A 16 -1.87 35.10 -20.10
N ALA A 17 -2.76 34.37 -20.78
CA ALA A 17 -2.50 33.79 -22.09
C ALA A 17 -2.50 34.88 -23.19
N PRO A 18 -1.57 34.85 -24.16
CA PRO A 18 -1.74 35.58 -25.40
C PRO A 18 -2.81 34.90 -26.26
N VAL A 19 -3.85 35.68 -26.56
CA VAL A 19 -4.92 35.37 -27.51
C VAL A 19 -4.36 35.47 -28.92
N THR A 20 -4.08 34.34 -29.56
CA THR A 20 -3.88 34.27 -31.02
C THR A 20 -5.01 33.45 -31.63
N GLY A 21 -5.80 34.14 -32.46
CA GLY A 21 -7.00 33.63 -33.10
C GLY A 21 -6.74 32.37 -33.92
N GLN A 22 -7.34 31.28 -33.47
CA GLN A 22 -7.28 30.01 -34.15
C GLN A 22 -8.56 29.27 -33.76
N LYS A 23 -9.53 29.22 -34.70
CA LYS A 23 -10.80 28.50 -34.55
C LYS A 23 -10.54 26.99 -34.56
N TYR A 24 -10.00 26.45 -33.48
CA TYR A 24 -9.99 25.01 -33.22
C TYR A 24 -11.25 24.71 -32.41
N THR A 25 -12.25 24.24 -33.14
CA THR A 25 -13.29 23.30 -32.71
C THR A 25 -13.19 22.86 -31.25
N LEU A 26 -14.15 23.32 -30.43
CA LEU A 26 -14.41 22.98 -29.02
C LEU A 26 -14.33 21.48 -28.67
N VAL A 27 -14.37 20.59 -29.66
CA VAL A 27 -14.34 19.13 -29.50
C VAL A 27 -12.95 18.59 -29.17
N THR A 28 -11.87 19.20 -29.66
CA THR A 28 -10.51 18.68 -29.44
C THR A 28 -9.92 19.08 -28.08
N CYS A 29 -10.36 20.20 -27.50
CA CYS A 29 -9.86 20.68 -26.21
C CYS A 29 -10.36 19.83 -25.01
N VAL A 30 -11.55 19.23 -25.14
CA VAL A 30 -12.12 18.31 -24.14
C VAL A 30 -11.39 16.95 -24.13
N LEU A 31 -10.95 16.48 -25.30
CA LEU A 31 -10.24 15.19 -25.41
C LEU A 31 -8.82 15.26 -24.82
N VAL A 32 -8.10 16.36 -25.03
CA VAL A 32 -6.72 16.50 -24.53
C VAL A 32 -6.67 16.73 -23.01
N THR A 33 -7.68 17.39 -22.43
CA THR A 33 -7.76 17.60 -20.99
C THR A 33 -8.16 16.34 -20.21
N CYS A 34 -9.03 15.48 -20.75
CA CYS A 34 -9.40 14.20 -20.10
C CYS A 34 -8.24 13.20 -19.97
N VAL A 35 -7.28 13.20 -20.90
CA VAL A 35 -6.15 12.24 -20.87
C VAL A 35 -5.17 12.54 -19.72
N LEU A 36 -5.03 13.81 -19.31
CA LEU A 36 -4.11 14.19 -18.23
C LEU A 36 -4.68 13.94 -16.82
N VAL A 37 -6.01 13.94 -16.65
CA VAL A 37 -6.64 13.69 -15.33
C VAL A 37 -6.59 12.21 -14.95
N MET A 38 -6.59 11.29 -15.91
CA MET A 38 -6.55 9.84 -15.63
C MET A 38 -5.18 9.31 -15.18
N ALA A 39 -4.10 10.08 -15.29
CA ALA A 39 -2.76 9.65 -14.87
C ALA A 39 -2.43 9.90 -13.39
N CYS A 40 -3.24 10.67 -12.65
CA CYS A 40 -2.88 11.12 -11.30
C CYS A 40 -3.44 10.25 -10.15
N ALA A 41 -4.25 9.23 -10.44
CA ALA A 41 -5.02 8.50 -9.41
C ALA A 41 -4.52 7.09 -9.07
N SER A 42 -3.45 6.60 -9.68
CA SER A 42 -3.16 5.15 -9.67
C SER A 42 -1.70 4.79 -9.38
N THR A 43 -1.00 5.55 -8.54
CA THR A 43 0.16 4.97 -7.85
C THR A 43 -0.35 4.18 -6.65
N PRO A 44 -0.39 2.83 -6.71
CA PRO A 44 -0.85 2.03 -5.58
C PRO A 44 0.07 2.29 -4.40
N LYS A 45 -0.50 2.82 -3.31
CA LYS A 45 0.21 2.99 -2.03
C LYS A 45 0.76 1.62 -1.63
N LYS A 46 2.08 1.46 -1.70
CA LYS A 46 2.76 0.26 -1.21
C LYS A 46 2.60 0.24 0.31
N ILE A 47 1.77 -0.66 0.82
CA ILE A 47 1.59 -0.86 2.26
C ILE A 47 2.85 -1.56 2.78
N PRO A 48 3.65 -0.92 3.66
CA PRO A 48 4.76 -1.58 4.30
C PRO A 48 4.27 -2.61 5.32
N VAL A 49 5.05 -3.67 5.45
CA VAL A 49 5.02 -4.54 6.63
C VAL A 49 5.98 -3.94 7.65
N ILE A 50 5.49 -3.61 8.84
CA ILE A 50 6.29 -3.01 9.91
C ILE A 50 6.46 -4.06 11.01
N TYR A 51 7.70 -4.46 11.26
CA TYR A 51 8.05 -5.41 12.32
C TYR A 51 8.27 -4.70 13.66
N ASP A 52 8.76 -3.46 13.63
CA ASP A 52 9.01 -2.63 14.81
C ASP A 52 8.15 -1.36 14.78
N VAL A 53 6.97 -1.42 15.41
CA VAL A 53 6.15 -0.22 15.64
C VAL A 53 6.69 0.49 16.87
N LYS A 54 7.17 1.73 16.70
CA LYS A 54 7.55 2.54 17.85
C LYS A 54 6.30 2.85 18.66
N PRO A 55 6.32 2.72 20.00
CA PRO A 55 5.16 2.93 20.87
C PRO A 55 4.63 4.38 20.85
N THR A 56 5.32 5.31 20.17
CA THR A 56 5.00 6.73 20.11
C THR A 56 4.06 7.12 18.98
N ASP A 57 3.89 6.29 17.95
CA ASP A 57 3.06 6.64 16.81
C ASP A 57 1.62 6.15 17.07
N PRO A 58 0.64 7.05 17.25
CA PRO A 58 -0.74 6.63 17.48
C PRO A 58 -1.30 5.95 16.22
N TYR A 59 -1.80 4.73 16.39
CA TYR A 59 -2.45 3.98 15.32
C TYR A 59 -3.79 3.39 15.78
N GLU A 60 -4.65 3.10 14.80
CA GLU A 60 -5.90 2.38 15.00
C GLU A 60 -5.83 1.03 14.30
N VAL A 61 -6.20 -0.03 15.00
CA VAL A 61 -6.34 -1.36 14.39
C VAL A 61 -7.69 -1.41 13.67
N ILE A 62 -7.66 -1.53 12.35
CA ILE A 62 -8.86 -1.62 11.51
C ILE A 62 -9.42 -3.05 11.52
N GLY A 63 -8.54 -4.04 11.61
CA GLY A 63 -8.93 -5.44 11.67
C GLY A 63 -7.77 -6.40 11.59
N ILE A 64 -8.07 -7.68 11.76
CA ILE A 64 -7.11 -8.77 11.65
C ILE A 64 -7.18 -9.34 10.23
N VAL A 65 -6.03 -9.48 9.58
CA VAL A 65 -5.91 -10.12 8.26
C VAL A 65 -5.22 -11.47 8.42
N GLU A 66 -5.84 -12.52 7.87
CA GLU A 66 -5.31 -13.88 7.90
C GLU A 66 -5.09 -14.43 6.50
N THR A 67 -4.12 -15.32 6.34
CA THR A 67 -3.89 -16.08 5.12
C THR A 67 -3.77 -17.55 5.46
N LYS A 68 -4.37 -18.39 4.62
CA LYS A 68 -4.19 -19.84 4.62
C LYS A 68 -3.63 -20.21 3.26
N THR A 69 -2.62 -21.04 3.23
CA THR A 69 -2.12 -21.65 2.00
C THR A 69 -2.33 -23.14 2.15
N GLU A 70 -3.23 -23.69 1.36
CA GLU A 70 -3.47 -25.12 1.35
C GLU A 70 -2.31 -25.78 0.59
N TRP A 71 -1.42 -26.44 1.33
CA TRP A 71 -0.42 -27.33 0.76
C TRP A 71 -0.92 -28.76 0.95
N HIS A 72 -1.18 -29.44 -0.16
CA HIS A 72 -1.54 -30.85 -0.14
C HIS A 72 -0.40 -31.69 0.48
N GLY A 73 -0.78 -32.67 1.31
CA GLY A 73 0.08 -33.38 2.27
C GLY A 73 1.28 -34.15 1.71
N LEU A 74 2.06 -34.73 2.64
CA LEU A 74 3.40 -35.36 2.49
C LEU A 74 4.52 -34.45 2.00
N GLN A 75 4.25 -33.51 1.10
CA GLN A 75 5.23 -32.51 0.68
C GLN A 75 5.58 -31.56 1.82
N TRP A 76 4.63 -31.13 2.65
CA TRP A 76 4.90 -30.12 3.68
C TRP A 76 5.90 -30.57 4.75
N ALA A 77 5.77 -31.80 5.26
CA ALA A 77 6.65 -32.33 6.31
C ALA A 77 8.06 -32.61 5.79
N TRP A 78 8.17 -33.16 4.58
CA TRP A 78 9.45 -33.40 3.91
C TRP A 78 10.13 -32.08 3.51
N PHE A 79 9.36 -31.13 2.97
CA PHE A 79 9.82 -29.80 2.57
C PHE A 79 10.31 -28.97 3.77
N TRP A 80 9.63 -29.04 4.92
CA TRP A 80 10.07 -28.35 6.14
C TRP A 80 11.43 -28.83 6.63
N TRP A 81 11.73 -30.12 6.49
CA TRP A 81 12.97 -30.71 6.97
C TRP A 81 14.17 -30.47 6.03
N HIS A 82 13.94 -30.39 4.72
CA HIS A 82 15.02 -30.32 3.73
C HIS A 82 15.24 -28.94 3.09
N TYR A 83 14.29 -28.01 3.19
CA TYR A 83 14.29 -26.74 2.45
C TYR A 83 14.19 -25.49 3.35
N MET A 84 15.08 -25.37 4.35
CA MET A 84 15.20 -24.17 5.21
C MET A 84 15.39 -22.83 4.45
N PRO A 85 16.10 -22.74 3.31
CA PRO A 85 16.23 -21.47 2.56
C PRO A 85 14.92 -20.95 1.93
N TRP A 86 13.92 -21.81 1.72
CA TRP A 86 12.64 -21.47 1.06
C TRP A 86 11.57 -20.93 2.03
N GLN A 87 11.83 -20.95 3.34
CA GLN A 87 10.98 -20.22 4.30
C GLN A 87 10.80 -18.76 3.87
N SER A 88 11.86 -18.15 3.32
CA SER A 88 11.82 -16.80 2.76
C SER A 88 10.76 -16.61 1.67
N ALA A 89 10.64 -17.56 0.74
CA ALA A 89 9.70 -17.49 -0.38
C ALA A 89 8.24 -17.72 0.08
N ILE A 90 8.03 -18.64 1.03
CA ILE A 90 6.71 -18.91 1.60
C ILE A 90 6.23 -17.73 2.45
N TYR A 91 7.07 -17.22 3.34
CA TYR A 91 6.76 -16.04 4.13
C TYR A 91 6.53 -14.81 3.24
N LYS A 92 7.29 -14.66 2.16
CA LYS A 92 7.04 -13.62 1.16
C LYS A 92 5.65 -13.74 0.54
N LYS A 93 5.22 -14.94 0.11
CA LYS A 93 3.86 -15.17 -0.41
C LYS A 93 2.77 -14.83 0.61
N HIS A 94 2.96 -15.24 1.88
CA HIS A 94 2.03 -14.89 2.96
C HIS A 94 1.97 -13.38 3.19
N ASN A 95 3.11 -12.69 3.22
CA ASN A 95 3.17 -11.23 3.39
C ASN A 95 2.48 -10.50 2.24
N GLU A 96 2.73 -10.89 1.00
CA GLU A 96 2.05 -10.32 -0.16
C GLU A 96 0.52 -10.50 -0.08
N ALA A 97 0.06 -11.67 0.39
CA ALA A 97 -1.36 -11.94 0.57
C ALA A 97 -1.98 -11.16 1.73
N LEU A 98 -1.27 -11.00 2.86
CA LEU A 98 -1.69 -10.16 3.98
C LEU A 98 -1.79 -8.69 3.57
N ILE A 99 -0.79 -8.18 2.84
CA ILE A 99 -0.75 -6.83 2.30
C ILE A 99 -1.96 -6.58 1.39
N LYS A 100 -2.26 -7.50 0.45
CA LYS A 100 -3.43 -7.38 -0.43
C LYS A 100 -4.74 -7.34 0.34
N LYS A 101 -4.87 -8.10 1.43
CA LYS A 101 -6.07 -8.08 2.29
C LYS A 101 -6.16 -6.76 3.08
N ALA A 102 -5.05 -6.28 3.63
CA ALA A 102 -4.99 -5.02 4.36
C ALA A 102 -5.27 -3.82 3.45
N GLN A 103 -4.81 -3.85 2.19
CA GLN A 103 -5.13 -2.84 1.17
C GLN A 103 -6.64 -2.75 0.92
N LYS A 104 -7.33 -3.89 0.85
CA LYS A 104 -8.80 -3.90 0.69
C LYS A 104 -9.54 -3.32 1.88
N LEU A 105 -8.94 -3.34 3.07
CA LEU A 105 -9.49 -2.73 4.29
C LEU A 105 -9.13 -1.24 4.43
N GLY A 106 -8.37 -0.67 3.48
CA GLY A 106 -7.91 0.71 3.56
C GLY A 106 -6.92 0.94 4.71
N ALA A 107 -6.10 -0.07 5.01
CA ALA A 107 -5.01 0.05 5.97
C ALA A 107 -3.81 0.79 5.38
N ASP A 108 -2.98 1.33 6.28
CA ASP A 108 -1.72 1.97 5.92
C ASP A 108 -0.53 1.03 6.07
N ALA A 109 -0.59 0.10 7.04
CA ALA A 109 0.46 -0.88 7.31
C ALA A 109 -0.12 -2.21 7.84
N VAL A 110 0.70 -3.25 7.78
CA VAL A 110 0.44 -4.53 8.48
C VAL A 110 1.52 -4.74 9.54
N ILE A 111 1.11 -5.05 10.76
CA ILE A 111 1.99 -5.24 11.93
C ILE A 111 1.72 -6.59 12.61
N ASN A 112 2.53 -6.94 13.60
CA ASN A 112 2.33 -8.12 14.46
C ASN A 112 2.14 -9.43 13.67
N ILE A 113 2.91 -9.61 12.58
CA ILE A 113 2.76 -10.79 11.73
C ILE A 113 3.22 -12.04 12.47
N THR A 114 2.29 -12.96 12.69
CA THR A 114 2.52 -14.27 13.29
C THR A 114 2.35 -15.36 12.23
N TYR A 115 3.34 -16.22 12.08
CA TYR A 115 3.26 -17.38 11.17
C TYR A 115 2.86 -18.64 11.94
N PHE A 116 1.88 -19.36 11.40
CA PHE A 116 1.37 -20.61 11.94
C PHE A 116 1.76 -21.76 11.02
N PRO A 117 2.96 -22.36 11.18
CA PRO A 117 3.45 -23.40 10.28
C PRO A 117 2.56 -24.66 10.29
N LYS A 118 1.93 -24.97 11.44
CA LYS A 118 0.99 -26.09 11.57
C LYS A 118 -0.36 -25.82 10.89
N ARG A 119 -0.81 -24.57 10.86
CA ARG A 119 -2.07 -24.15 10.20
C ARG A 119 -1.83 -23.66 8.76
N GLN A 120 -0.59 -23.75 8.28
CA GLN A 120 -0.14 -23.29 6.97
C GLN A 120 -0.63 -21.86 6.67
N GLY A 121 -0.46 -20.97 7.65
CA GLY A 121 -1.02 -19.63 7.58
C GLY A 121 -0.15 -18.57 8.21
N ALA A 122 -0.57 -17.33 8.00
CA ALA A 122 -0.02 -16.17 8.68
C ALA A 122 -1.17 -15.23 9.04
N GLN A 123 -1.05 -14.54 10.17
CA GLN A 123 -1.98 -13.54 10.65
C GLN A 123 -1.22 -12.25 10.91
N GLY A 124 -1.80 -11.11 10.58
CA GLY A 124 -1.27 -9.80 10.92
C GLY A 124 -2.39 -8.83 11.26
N GLU A 125 -2.05 -7.74 11.93
CA GLU A 125 -2.97 -6.67 12.27
C GLU A 125 -2.87 -5.58 11.21
N ALA A 126 -3.99 -5.21 10.61
CA ALA A 126 -4.08 -4.12 9.65
C ALA A 126 -4.34 -2.81 10.42
N ILE A 127 -3.45 -1.83 10.26
CA ILE A 127 -3.50 -0.58 11.02
C ILE A 127 -3.65 0.65 10.13
N ARG A 128 -4.22 1.72 10.68
CA ARG A 128 -4.26 3.07 10.12
C ARG A 128 -3.57 4.04 11.06
N PHE A 129 -2.72 4.91 10.55
CA PHE A 129 -2.09 5.94 11.38
C PHE A 129 -3.08 7.08 11.64
N LYS A 130 -3.06 7.65 12.85
CA LYS A 130 -3.88 8.83 13.21
C LYS A 130 -3.12 10.14 13.01
#